data_AF-A0A8H6HYW4-F1
#
_entry.id   AF-A0A8H6HYW4-F1
#
_cell.length_a   1.000
_cell.length_b   1.000
_cell.length_c   1.000
_cell.angle_alpha   90.00
_cell.angle_beta   90.00
_cell.angle_gamma   90.00
#
_symmetry.space_group_name_H-M   'P 1'
#
loop_
_entity.id
_entity.type
_entity.pdbx_description
1 polymer ?
#
loop_
_entity_poly.entity_id
_entity_poly.type
_entity_poly.pdbx_seq_one_letter_code
_entity_poly.pdbx_strand_id
1 'polypeptide(L)'
;MKPNNSPSVVEEATMKQDIASLDARPLAASPIERLPSETLGEIFDISARNYAGHIDKARVATFCLVCRPWREAAGLRHSLWGDVTIDRPEPLFDEVVAWLGRSGALSRTLRVDLINSVKGQFHYCSKHKPEFEELADSDPDDDEEEDEDEEEGEDEEEDEDEEEGEDEEED
;
A
#
# COMPACT_ATOMS: atom_id res chain seq x y z
N MET A 1 -60.57 -16.18 62.32
CA MET A 1 -60.32 -15.24 61.21
C MET A 1 -58.84 -14.96 61.16
N LYS A 2 -58.16 -15.35 60.08
CA LYS A 2 -56.71 -15.17 59.88
C LYS A 2 -56.52 -14.23 58.68
N PRO A 3 -55.70 -13.18 58.80
CA PRO A 3 -55.39 -12.32 57.65
C PRO A 3 -54.36 -13.02 56.75
N ASN A 4 -54.72 -13.16 55.48
CA ASN A 4 -53.81 -13.58 54.42
C ASN A 4 -52.92 -12.39 54.06
N ASN A 5 -51.61 -12.52 54.34
CA ASN A 5 -50.60 -11.55 53.95
C ASN A 5 -49.95 -12.05 52.65
N SER A 6 -50.31 -11.45 51.53
CA SER A 6 -49.69 -11.72 50.23
C SER A 6 -48.38 -10.93 50.11
N PRO A 7 -47.25 -11.58 49.78
CA PRO A 7 -46.01 -10.86 49.52
C PRO A 7 -46.14 -10.09 48.20
N SER A 8 -45.90 -8.79 48.30
CA SER A 8 -45.84 -7.81 47.21
C SER A 8 -44.71 -8.16 46.24
N VAL A 9 -45.07 -8.62 45.04
CA VAL A 9 -44.17 -8.89 43.92
C VAL A 9 -44.07 -7.63 43.06
N VAL A 10 -43.38 -6.61 43.56
CA VAL A 10 -42.91 -5.48 42.78
C VAL A 10 -41.56 -5.09 43.36
N GLU A 11 -40.60 -4.70 42.51
CA GLU A 11 -39.22 -4.30 42.85
C GLU A 11 -38.12 -5.35 42.64
N GLU A 12 -38.04 -5.97 41.46
CA GLU A 12 -36.77 -6.57 40.99
C GLU A 12 -36.60 -6.41 39.47
N ALA A 13 -36.65 -5.17 38.98
CA ALA A 13 -36.53 -4.92 37.54
C ALA A 13 -35.93 -3.55 37.17
N THR A 14 -34.86 -3.10 37.85
CA THR A 14 -34.11 -1.91 37.39
C THR A 14 -32.65 -1.97 37.83
N MET A 15 -31.87 -2.90 37.26
CA MET A 15 -30.40 -2.87 37.43
C MET A 15 -29.68 -3.53 36.24
N LYS A 16 -30.03 -3.13 35.01
CA LYS A 16 -29.35 -3.58 33.77
C LYS A 16 -29.29 -2.48 32.70
N GLN A 17 -29.10 -1.22 33.08
CA GLN A 17 -29.18 -0.11 32.12
C GLN A 17 -27.96 0.82 32.04
N ASP A 18 -26.84 0.47 32.67
CA ASP A 18 -25.64 1.34 32.71
C ASP A 18 -24.36 0.67 32.16
N ILE A 19 -24.47 -0.06 31.03
CA ILE A 19 -23.27 -0.51 30.28
C ILE A 19 -23.33 -0.13 28.79
N ALA A 20 -24.41 0.52 28.34
CA ALA A 20 -24.58 0.90 26.93
C ALA A 20 -24.01 2.30 26.58
N SER A 21 -23.39 2.99 27.54
CA SER A 21 -22.87 4.35 27.36
C SER A 21 -21.36 4.43 27.56
N LEU A 22 -20.62 3.40 27.14
CA LEU A 22 -19.26 3.63 26.67
C LEU A 22 -19.43 4.20 25.27
N ASP A 23 -19.60 5.53 25.22
CA ASP A 23 -19.35 6.33 24.03
C ASP A 23 -18.13 5.72 23.34
N ALA A 24 -18.37 5.16 22.16
CA ALA A 24 -17.35 4.70 21.25
C ALA A 24 -16.52 5.94 20.89
N ARG A 25 -15.59 6.31 21.78
CA ARG A 25 -14.52 7.26 21.49
C ARG A 25 -13.91 6.69 20.22
N PRO A 26 -13.99 7.41 19.09
CA PRO A 26 -13.37 6.95 17.87
C PRO A 26 -11.94 6.61 18.26
N LEU A 27 -11.60 5.32 18.17
CA LEU A 27 -10.24 4.84 18.39
C LEU A 27 -9.37 5.81 17.60
N ALA A 28 -8.51 6.54 18.30
CA ALA A 28 -7.95 7.79 17.82
C ALA A 28 -7.43 7.56 16.39
N ALA A 29 -8.18 8.06 15.40
CA ALA A 29 -7.85 7.83 14.00
C ALA A 29 -6.39 8.24 13.81
N SER A 30 -5.64 7.39 13.13
CA SER A 30 -4.22 7.62 12.91
C SER A 30 -4.03 9.02 12.30
N PRO A 31 -2.92 9.73 12.60
CA PRO A 31 -2.72 11.07 12.05
C PRO A 31 -2.90 11.15 10.53
N ILE A 32 -2.57 10.06 9.81
CA ILE A 32 -2.68 9.96 8.36
C ILE A 32 -4.14 9.90 7.86
N GLU A 33 -5.06 9.35 8.64
CA GLU A 33 -6.50 9.29 8.30
C GLU A 33 -7.21 10.62 8.48
N ARG A 34 -6.58 11.60 9.14
CA ARG A 34 -7.12 12.96 9.29
C ARG A 34 -6.77 13.87 8.11
N LEU A 35 -5.89 13.41 7.22
CA LEU A 35 -5.51 14.17 6.04
C LEU A 35 -6.64 14.12 5.00
N PRO A 36 -6.94 15.24 4.32
CA PRO A 36 -7.79 15.23 3.15
C PRO A 36 -7.25 14.25 2.09
N SER A 37 -8.17 13.59 1.38
CA SER A 37 -7.82 12.62 0.35
C SER A 37 -6.95 13.20 -0.77
N GLU A 38 -7.10 14.49 -1.03
CA GLU A 38 -6.34 15.29 -1.98
C GLU A 38 -4.87 15.42 -1.55
N THR A 39 -4.64 15.71 -0.27
CA THR A 39 -3.30 15.80 0.32
C THR A 39 -2.61 14.44 0.32
N LEU A 40 -3.34 13.37 0.63
CA LEU A 40 -2.81 12.00 0.52
C LEU A 40 -2.43 11.66 -0.92
N GLY A 41 -3.28 12.00 -1.89
CA GLY A 41 -3.00 11.80 -3.31
C GLY A 41 -1.73 12.53 -3.77
N GLU A 42 -1.46 13.73 -3.25
CA GLU A 42 -0.24 14.49 -3.55
C GLU A 42 1.00 13.86 -2.91
N ILE A 43 0.91 13.37 -1.67
CA ILE A 43 1.98 12.61 -1.02
C ILE A 43 2.30 11.34 -1.83
N PHE A 44 1.28 10.64 -2.31
CA PHE A 44 1.46 9.46 -3.16
C PHE A 44 2.09 9.80 -4.50
N ASP A 45 1.75 10.94 -5.13
CA ASP A 45 2.36 11.41 -6.38
C ASP A 45 3.86 11.66 -6.22
N ILE A 46 4.28 12.27 -5.11
CA ILE A 46 5.69 12.52 -4.80
C ILE A 46 6.40 11.19 -4.49
N SER A 47 5.77 10.35 -3.67
CA SER A 47 6.35 9.10 -3.19
C SER A 47 6.44 8.02 -4.27
N ALA A 48 5.54 8.03 -5.26
CA ALA A 48 5.56 7.10 -6.37
C ALA A 48 6.57 7.47 -7.46
N ARG A 49 7.12 8.69 -7.46
CA ARG A 49 8.13 9.08 -8.46
C ARG A 49 9.49 8.49 -8.11
N ASN A 50 10.15 7.92 -9.11
CA ASN A 50 11.57 7.59 -9.02
C ASN A 50 12.44 8.81 -9.35
N TYR A 51 13.77 8.66 -9.28
CA TYR A 51 14.72 9.74 -9.57
C TYR A 51 14.62 10.29 -11.00
N ALA A 52 14.13 9.50 -11.96
CA ALA A 52 13.88 9.92 -13.34
C ALA A 52 12.54 10.65 -13.51
N GLY A 53 11.77 10.84 -12.43
CA GLY A 53 10.46 11.49 -12.46
C GLY A 53 9.32 10.61 -12.99
N HIS A 54 9.58 9.33 -13.28
CA HIS A 54 8.57 8.37 -13.70
C HIS A 54 7.83 7.78 -12.51
N ILE A 55 6.53 7.49 -12.70
CA ILE A 55 5.67 6.91 -11.67
C ILE A 55 5.92 5.39 -11.59
N ASP A 56 6.41 4.94 -10.44
CA ASP A 56 6.50 3.53 -10.07
C ASP A 56 5.10 2.96 -9.78
N LYS A 57 4.64 2.10 -10.69
CA LYS A 57 3.32 1.45 -10.58
C LYS A 57 3.23 0.44 -9.46
N ALA A 58 4.33 -0.21 -9.08
CA ALA A 58 4.34 -1.13 -7.96
C ALA A 58 4.04 -0.38 -6.66
N ARG A 59 4.66 0.80 -6.46
CA ARG A 59 4.35 1.68 -5.32
C ARG A 59 2.90 2.14 -5.30
N VAL A 60 2.36 2.57 -6.44
CA VAL A 60 0.93 2.97 -6.53
C VAL A 60 0.00 1.81 -6.18
N ALA A 61 0.32 0.59 -6.64
CA ALA A 61 -0.43 -0.61 -6.30
C ALA A 61 -0.36 -0.89 -4.79
N THR A 62 0.82 -0.77 -4.17
CA THR A 62 1.01 -0.91 -2.72
C THR A 62 0.12 0.05 -1.94
N PHE A 63 0.05 1.34 -2.32
CA PHE A 63 -0.85 2.30 -1.67
C PHE A 63 -2.32 1.87 -1.71
N CYS A 64 -2.77 1.29 -2.83
CA CYS A 64 -4.14 0.80 -2.99
C CYS A 64 -4.47 -0.45 -2.16
N LEU A 65 -3.45 -1.13 -1.62
CA LEU A 65 -3.59 -2.34 -0.82
C LEU A 65 -3.55 -2.06 0.69
N VAL A 66 -3.11 -0.88 1.13
CA VAL A 66 -3.01 -0.54 2.56
C VAL A 66 -4.38 -0.51 3.23
N CYS A 67 -5.28 0.35 2.76
CA CYS A 67 -6.64 0.47 3.27
C CYS A 67 -7.56 1.15 2.25
N ARG A 68 -8.86 1.19 2.54
CA ARG A 68 -9.85 1.80 1.65
C ARG A 68 -9.62 3.31 1.43
N PRO A 69 -9.40 4.15 2.46
CA PRO A 69 -9.09 5.57 2.27
C PRO A 69 -7.87 5.83 1.38
N TRP A 70 -6.81 5.03 1.50
CA TRP A 70 -5.61 5.17 0.67
C TRP A 70 -5.87 4.82 -0.78
N ARG A 71 -6.65 3.76 -1.04
CA ARG A 71 -7.09 3.41 -2.39
C ARG A 71 -7.90 4.54 -3.02
N GLU A 72 -8.82 5.13 -2.26
CA GLU A 72 -9.65 6.24 -2.74
C GLU A 72 -8.78 7.47 -3.04
N ALA A 73 -7.88 7.86 -2.14
CA ALA A 73 -6.94 8.97 -2.34
C ALA A 73 -5.99 8.76 -3.53
N ALA A 74 -5.44 7.55 -3.69
CA ALA A 74 -4.64 7.19 -4.86
C ALA A 74 -5.46 7.29 -6.15
N GLY A 75 -6.74 6.87 -6.13
CA GLY A 75 -7.65 6.96 -7.27
C GLY A 75 -8.00 8.39 -7.69
N LEU A 76 -8.03 9.34 -6.75
CA LEU A 76 -8.33 10.76 -7.03
C LEU A 76 -7.20 11.47 -7.77
N ARG A 77 -5.94 11.07 -7.55
CA ARG A 77 -4.80 11.73 -8.17
C ARG A 77 -4.52 11.17 -9.57
N HIS A 78 -5.00 11.89 -10.58
CA HIS A 78 -4.91 11.45 -11.97
C HIS A 78 -3.48 11.27 -12.51
N SER A 79 -2.48 12.00 -12.01
CA SER A 79 -1.08 11.85 -12.43
C SER A 79 -0.54 10.45 -12.16
N LEU A 80 -1.02 9.76 -11.12
CA LEU A 80 -0.65 8.38 -10.79
C LEU A 80 -1.12 7.38 -11.86
N TRP A 81 -2.19 7.70 -12.57
CA TRP A 81 -2.87 6.82 -13.53
C TRP A 81 -2.79 7.32 -14.98
N GLY A 82 -2.13 8.45 -15.23
CA GLY A 82 -2.12 9.11 -16.55
C GLY A 82 -1.27 8.41 -17.60
N ASP A 83 -0.22 7.70 -17.15
CA ASP A 83 0.63 6.88 -18.01
C ASP A 83 0.56 5.43 -17.54
N VAL A 84 0.22 4.51 -18.43
CA VAL A 84 0.31 3.07 -18.16
C VAL A 84 1.06 2.41 -19.28
N THR A 85 2.15 1.75 -18.90
CA THR A 85 2.91 0.84 -19.75
C THR A 85 2.49 -0.58 -19.43
N ILE A 86 2.05 -1.32 -20.45
CA ILE A 86 1.75 -2.74 -20.34
C ILE A 86 2.87 -3.51 -21.02
N ASP A 87 3.78 -4.04 -20.20
CA ASP A 87 4.89 -4.91 -20.64
C ASP A 87 4.42 -6.37 -20.67
N ARG A 88 3.49 -6.68 -21.57
CA ARG A 88 3.00 -8.06 -21.76
C ARG A 88 2.87 -8.39 -23.23
N PRO A 89 3.18 -9.65 -23.63
CA PRO A 89 3.05 -10.08 -25.02
C PRO A 89 1.59 -10.05 -25.51
N GLU A 90 0.64 -10.25 -24.60
CA GLU A 90 -0.80 -10.13 -24.88
C GLU A 90 -1.45 -9.26 -23.79
N PRO A 91 -1.84 -8.01 -24.10
CA PRO A 91 -2.59 -7.20 -23.15
C PRO A 91 -4.00 -7.81 -22.99
N LEU A 92 -4.37 -8.13 -21.74
CA LEU A 92 -5.74 -8.52 -21.44
C LEU A 92 -6.63 -7.29 -21.62
N PHE A 93 -7.53 -7.34 -22.60
CA PHE A 93 -8.47 -6.26 -22.92
C PHE A 93 -9.22 -5.76 -21.67
N ASP A 94 -9.57 -6.67 -20.76
CA ASP A 94 -10.28 -6.35 -19.53
C ASP A 94 -9.45 -5.48 -18.55
N GLU A 95 -8.13 -5.67 -18.49
CA GLU A 95 -7.27 -4.83 -17.65
C GLU A 95 -7.19 -3.40 -18.21
N VAL A 96 -7.10 -3.28 -19.53
CA VAL A 96 -7.11 -1.99 -20.24
C VAL A 96 -8.44 -1.30 -20.01
N VAL A 97 -9.57 -2.00 -20.13
CA VAL A 97 -10.91 -1.46 -19.87
C VAL A 97 -11.08 -1.07 -18.40
N ALA A 98 -10.60 -1.88 -17.46
CA ALA A 98 -10.68 -1.56 -16.03
C ALA A 98 -9.81 -0.33 -15.67
N TRP A 99 -8.61 -0.21 -16.24
CA TRP A 99 -7.81 1.00 -16.14
C TRP A 99 -8.52 2.18 -16.81
N LEU A 100 -9.11 1.97 -17.99
CA LEU A 100 -9.85 2.99 -18.72
C LEU A 100 -11.09 3.47 -17.93
N GLY A 101 -11.76 2.59 -17.20
CA GLY A 101 -12.86 2.96 -16.30
C GLY A 101 -12.39 3.83 -15.13
N ARG A 102 -11.20 3.54 -14.58
CA ARG A 102 -10.70 4.21 -13.36
C ARG A 102 -10.26 5.66 -13.58
N SER A 103 -9.54 5.97 -14.65
CA SER A 103 -9.01 7.34 -14.83
C SER A 103 -10.01 8.38 -15.40
N GLY A 104 -11.31 8.06 -15.48
CA GLY A 104 -12.38 9.04 -15.76
C GLY A 104 -12.36 9.67 -17.16
N ALA A 105 -12.36 11.01 -17.25
CA ALA A 105 -12.46 11.75 -18.51
C ALA A 105 -11.15 12.40 -18.98
N LEU A 106 -10.05 12.19 -18.26
CA LEU A 106 -8.79 12.88 -18.57
C LEU A 106 -7.99 12.16 -19.66
N SER A 107 -7.17 12.95 -20.36
CA SER A 107 -6.20 12.49 -21.36
C SER A 107 -5.23 11.50 -20.73
N ARG A 108 -5.05 10.35 -21.40
CA ARG A 108 -4.18 9.27 -20.89
C ARG A 108 -3.30 8.76 -22.01
N THR A 109 -2.11 8.35 -21.63
CA THR A 109 -1.18 7.68 -22.53
C THR A 109 -1.18 6.21 -22.12
N LEU A 110 -1.61 5.34 -23.04
CA LEU A 110 -1.42 3.91 -22.93
C LEU A 110 -0.26 3.54 -23.84
N ARG A 111 0.82 3.04 -23.26
CA ARG A 111 1.95 2.46 -24.00
C ARG A 111 1.82 0.95 -23.92
N VAL A 112 1.70 0.32 -25.08
CA VAL A 112 1.73 -1.14 -25.18
C VAL A 112 3.07 -1.48 -25.79
N ASP A 113 4.03 -1.82 -24.94
CA ASP A 113 5.32 -2.26 -25.40
C ASP A 113 5.17 -3.75 -25.76
N LEU A 114 5.02 -3.99 -27.07
CA LEU A 114 5.08 -5.32 -27.64
C LEU A 114 6.53 -5.79 -27.58
N ILE A 115 6.99 -6.11 -26.37
CA ILE A 115 8.26 -6.79 -26.19
C ILE A 115 8.08 -8.10 -26.94
N ASN A 116 8.67 -8.18 -28.13
CA ASN A 116 8.80 -9.42 -28.88
C ASN A 116 9.47 -10.39 -27.91
N SER A 117 8.67 -11.24 -27.27
CA SER A 117 9.17 -12.30 -26.42
C SER A 117 9.93 -13.25 -27.33
N VAL A 118 11.20 -12.93 -27.53
CA VAL A 118 12.13 -13.82 -28.20
C VAL A 118 12.23 -15.00 -27.27
N LYS A 119 11.57 -16.08 -27.68
CA LYS A 119 11.48 -17.39 -27.06
C LYS A 119 12.60 -17.66 -26.05
N GLY A 120 12.20 -17.80 -24.79
CA GLY A 120 12.96 -18.54 -23.79
C GLY A 120 13.67 -17.65 -22.79
N GLN A 121 12.93 -17.21 -21.77
CA GLN A 121 13.25 -17.37 -20.35
C GLN A 121 12.30 -16.51 -19.52
N PHE A 122 11.01 -16.84 -19.53
CA PHE A 122 10.12 -16.33 -18.49
C PHE A 122 10.44 -17.08 -17.20
N HIS A 123 11.29 -16.50 -16.36
CA HIS A 123 11.24 -16.77 -14.94
C HIS A 123 9.90 -16.21 -14.44
N TYR A 124 8.86 -17.04 -14.47
CA TYR A 124 7.69 -16.75 -13.66
C TYR A 124 8.17 -16.69 -12.21
N CYS A 125 8.16 -15.51 -11.61
CA CYS A 125 8.18 -15.39 -10.16
C CYS A 125 6.81 -15.86 -9.64
N SER A 126 6.53 -17.16 -9.79
CA SER A 126 5.36 -17.86 -9.26
C SER A 126 5.54 -18.19 -7.78
N LYS A 127 6.06 -17.25 -6.98
CA LYS A 127 6.05 -17.37 -5.53
C LYS A 127 5.05 -16.41 -4.92
N HIS A 128 3.77 -16.70 -5.16
CA HIS A 128 2.74 -16.62 -4.13
C HIS A 128 1.48 -17.29 -4.69
N LYS A 129 1.46 -18.62 -4.58
CA LYS A 129 0.22 -19.36 -4.44
C LYS A 129 -0.18 -19.15 -2.97
N PRO A 130 -1.25 -18.39 -2.63
CA PRO A 130 -1.87 -18.58 -1.33
C PRO A 130 -2.55 -19.95 -1.40
N GLU A 131 -1.77 -21.01 -1.19
CA GLU A 131 -2.30 -22.23 -0.63
C GLU A 131 -2.77 -21.85 0.77
N PHE A 132 -4.06 -21.55 0.87
CA PHE A 132 -4.82 -21.76 2.09
C PHE A 132 -4.92 -23.28 2.26
N GLU A 133 -3.80 -23.92 2.57
CA GLU A 133 -3.77 -25.26 3.12
C GLU A 133 -3.78 -25.12 4.64
N GLU A 134 -4.82 -25.69 5.23
CA GLU A 134 -4.88 -26.03 6.64
C GLU A 134 -3.64 -26.88 7.00
N LEU A 135 -2.67 -26.28 7.69
CA LEU A 135 -1.58 -26.96 8.39
C LEU A 135 -1.56 -26.35 9.79
N ALA A 136 -2.30 -26.95 10.72
CA ALA A 136 -1.81 -28.01 11.61
C ALA A 136 -0.76 -27.45 12.57
N ASP A 137 -1.17 -27.38 13.85
CA ASP A 137 -0.31 -27.28 15.02
C ASP A 137 0.98 -28.08 14.82
N SER A 138 2.09 -27.39 14.72
CA SER A 138 3.41 -27.97 14.93
C SER A 138 4.20 -26.91 15.67
N ASP A 139 4.18 -27.04 16.99
CA ASP A 139 5.17 -26.45 17.89
C ASP A 139 6.56 -26.90 17.44
N PRO A 140 7.43 -25.99 16.99
CA PRO A 140 8.86 -26.21 16.98
C PRO A 140 9.40 -25.64 18.29
N ASP A 141 9.71 -26.54 19.21
CA ASP A 141 10.65 -26.30 20.30
C ASP A 141 11.93 -25.63 19.77
N ASP A 142 12.51 -24.81 20.65
CA ASP A 142 13.94 -24.50 20.80
C ASP A 142 14.86 -24.87 19.64
N ASP A 143 15.51 -23.86 19.06
CA ASP A 143 16.97 -23.87 18.98
C ASP A 143 17.46 -22.41 18.82
N GLU A 144 18.09 -21.94 19.89
CA GLU A 144 19.00 -20.80 19.91
C GLU A 144 20.18 -21.12 18.99
N GLU A 145 20.47 -20.30 17.98
CA GLU A 145 21.83 -20.16 17.47
C GLU A 145 22.08 -18.68 17.18
N GLU A 146 23.02 -18.16 17.95
CA GLU A 146 23.72 -16.89 17.80
C GLU A 146 24.51 -16.95 16.48
N ASP A 147 24.45 -15.91 15.65
CA ASP A 147 25.50 -15.65 14.67
C ASP A 147 25.71 -14.13 14.62
N GLU A 148 26.67 -13.71 15.45
CA GLU A 148 27.47 -12.51 15.27
C GLU A 148 28.18 -12.62 13.91
N ASP A 149 28.11 -11.61 13.05
CA ASP A 149 29.23 -11.29 12.17
C ASP A 149 29.10 -9.83 11.71
N GLU A 150 29.99 -9.03 12.27
CA GLU A 150 30.33 -7.66 11.89
C GLU A 150 31.01 -7.69 10.51
N GLU A 151 30.45 -7.01 9.52
CA GLU A 151 31.24 -6.53 8.39
C GLU A 151 30.99 -5.04 8.17
N GLU A 152 31.81 -4.24 8.86
CA GLU A 152 32.06 -2.84 8.52
C GLU A 152 32.98 -2.80 7.29
N GLY A 153 32.38 -2.72 6.10
CA GLY A 153 33.07 -2.37 4.87
C GLY A 153 33.10 -0.85 4.70
N GLU A 154 34.14 -0.21 5.23
CA GLU A 154 34.59 1.11 4.79
C GLU A 154 35.49 0.92 3.56
N ASP A 155 35.07 1.43 2.41
CA ASP A 155 35.88 1.57 1.17
C ASP A 155 34.92 2.20 0.12
N GLU A 156 35.20 3.23 -0.67
CA GLU A 156 36.44 3.86 -1.11
C GLU A 156 36.12 5.32 -1.49
N GLU A 157 37.14 6.18 -1.41
CA GLU A 157 37.13 7.55 -1.87
C GLU A 157 37.08 7.59 -3.41
N GLU A 158 36.16 8.36 -4.00
CA GLU A 158 36.20 8.68 -5.44
C GLU A 158 36.44 10.19 -5.62
N ASP A 159 37.73 10.47 -5.84
CA ASP A 159 38.34 11.45 -6.74
C ASP A 159 37.50 12.66 -7.20
N GLU A 160 37.84 13.82 -6.65
CA GLU A 160 37.49 15.14 -7.18
C GLU A 160 38.38 15.48 -8.40
N ASP A 161 37.90 15.20 -9.61
CA ASP A 161 38.50 15.73 -10.83
C ASP A 161 38.07 17.20 -11.03
N GLU A 162 38.95 18.13 -10.62
CA GLU A 162 38.92 19.54 -10.99
C GLU A 162 39.35 19.70 -12.47
N GLU A 163 38.38 19.81 -13.40
CA GLU A 163 38.67 20.37 -14.72
C GLU A 163 38.54 21.90 -14.68
N GLU A 164 39.68 22.56 -14.47
CA GLU A 164 39.89 23.97 -14.83
C GLU A 164 39.93 24.10 -16.36
N GLY A 165 38.84 24.62 -16.93
CA GLY A 165 38.79 25.09 -18.32
C GLY A 165 38.78 26.61 -18.38
N GLU A 166 39.97 27.21 -18.28
CA GLU A 166 40.24 28.56 -18.78
C GLU A 166 40.55 28.51 -20.30
N ASP A 167 40.59 29.69 -20.92
CA ASP A 167 41.00 30.02 -22.30
C ASP A 167 39.81 30.25 -23.27
N GLU A 168 39.33 31.49 -23.38
CA GLU A 168 39.86 32.56 -24.25
C GLU A 168 39.58 32.31 -25.74
N GLU A 169 38.74 33.15 -26.35
CA GLU A 169 39.17 34.08 -27.41
C GLU A 169 37.99 34.95 -27.89
N GLU A 170 38.15 36.25 -27.70
CA GLU A 170 37.41 37.31 -28.36
C GLU A 170 37.94 37.48 -29.79
N ASP A 171 37.06 37.54 -30.79
CA ASP A 171 37.14 38.46 -31.94
C ASP A 171 35.84 38.46 -32.78
#